data_AF-A0A367QQZ8-F1
#
_entry.id   AF-A0A367QQZ8-F1
#
_cell.length_a   1.000
_cell.length_b   1.000
_cell.length_c   1.000
_cell.angle_alpha   90.00
_cell.angle_beta   90.00
_cell.angle_gamma   90.00
#
_symmetry.space_group_name_H-M   'P 1'
#
loop_
_entity.id
_entity.type
_entity.pdbx_description
1 polymer ?
#
loop_
_entity_poly.entity_id
_entity_poly.type
_entity_poly.pdbx_seq_one_letter_code
_entity_poly.pdbx_strand_id
1 'polypeptide(L)'
;MQHDERNLDLDFLLYCAGANKQILSRKDCQTEVNKQAAIRAIVCLTALTATLSGSYAFYTVFASKAIAPALGSFWGLVIFHLDRVFILSAKKKKNDFFGQMKVLIPRLILVGFLGVTVSKPLELKIFETNITEEITREMEAIQAQIKNNEKEIAQNKNRFVNQPPQTVGLSKQLEILEELAANDPTIGKISLFIILLFVMI
;
A
#
# COMPACT_ATOMS: atom_id res chain seq x y z
N MET A 1 -33.62 4.77 46.37
CA MET A 1 -32.44 4.05 45.86
C MET A 1 -31.92 4.59 44.53
N GLN A 2 -32.74 5.20 43.66
CA GLN A 2 -32.28 5.83 42.39
C GLN A 2 -31.41 7.10 42.56
N HIS A 3 -31.34 7.66 43.77
CA HIS A 3 -30.67 8.94 44.02
C HIS A 3 -29.17 8.79 44.32
N ASP A 4 -28.70 7.56 44.61
CA ASP A 4 -27.33 7.28 45.05
C ASP A 4 -26.42 6.88 43.86
N GLU A 5 -26.91 6.02 42.97
CA GLU A 5 -26.23 5.61 41.72
C GLU A 5 -25.85 6.83 40.84
N ARG A 6 -26.73 7.83 40.75
CA ARG A 6 -26.46 9.05 39.97
C ARG A 6 -25.30 9.88 40.54
N ASN A 7 -25.01 9.78 41.83
CA ASN A 7 -23.94 10.56 42.44
C ASN A 7 -22.57 9.92 42.16
N LEU A 8 -22.49 8.59 42.04
CA LEU A 8 -21.23 7.88 41.76
C LEU A 8 -20.73 8.15 40.35
N ASP A 9 -21.60 8.04 39.33
CA ASP A 9 -21.23 8.34 37.94
C ASP A 9 -20.87 9.82 37.79
N LEU A 10 -21.64 10.70 38.44
CA LEU A 10 -21.40 12.14 38.42
C LEU A 10 -20.09 12.47 39.13
N ASP A 11 -19.72 11.79 40.22
CA ASP A 11 -18.46 11.97 40.92
C ASP A 11 -17.26 11.46 40.13
N PHE A 12 -17.38 10.33 39.42
CA PHE A 12 -16.33 9.83 38.54
C PHE A 12 -16.13 10.77 37.34
N LEU A 13 -17.23 11.29 36.78
CA LEU A 13 -17.20 12.33 35.75
C LEU A 13 -16.64 13.66 36.27
N LEU A 14 -16.95 14.07 37.51
CA LEU A 14 -16.40 15.27 38.14
C LEU A 14 -14.90 15.12 38.46
N TYR A 15 -14.47 13.92 38.85
CA TYR A 15 -13.08 13.57 39.10
C TYR A 15 -12.27 13.58 37.81
N CYS A 16 -12.75 12.91 36.75
CA CYS A 16 -12.17 12.99 35.41
C CYS A 16 -12.20 14.42 34.85
N ALA A 17 -13.21 15.23 35.22
CA ALA A 17 -13.33 16.64 34.82
C ALA A 17 -12.36 17.58 35.55
N GLY A 18 -11.75 17.16 36.67
CA GLY A 18 -10.94 18.02 37.55
C GLY A 18 -11.74 19.18 38.18
N ALA A 19 -13.04 18.98 38.41
CA ALA A 19 -13.94 20.00 38.93
C ALA A 19 -13.85 20.08 40.46
N ASN A 20 -13.60 21.28 41.00
CA ASN A 20 -13.54 21.50 42.44
C ASN A 20 -14.92 21.35 43.07
N LYS A 21 -15.15 20.24 43.81
CA LYS A 21 -16.42 19.92 44.48
C LYS A 21 -16.92 21.07 45.36
N GLN A 22 -16.03 21.90 45.93
CA GLN A 22 -16.40 23.02 46.82
C GLN A 22 -17.15 24.17 46.12
N ILE A 23 -16.97 24.40 44.82
CA ILE A 23 -17.65 25.48 44.08
C ILE A 23 -19.02 25.00 43.57
N LEU A 24 -19.17 23.70 43.34
CA LEU A 24 -20.36 23.09 42.73
C LEU A 24 -21.45 22.70 43.75
N SER A 25 -21.18 22.74 45.06
CA SER A 25 -22.18 22.45 46.10
C SER A 25 -23.25 23.54 46.31
N ARG A 26 -23.21 24.66 45.58
CA ARG A 26 -24.29 25.67 45.62
C ARG A 26 -25.46 25.22 44.73
N LYS A 27 -26.64 24.99 45.36
CA LYS A 27 -27.88 24.56 44.70
C LYS A 27 -28.31 25.47 43.53
N ASP A 28 -27.93 26.74 43.55
CA ASP A 28 -28.34 27.74 42.56
C ASP A 28 -27.63 27.59 41.20
N CYS A 29 -26.59 26.75 41.11
CA CYS A 29 -25.76 26.57 39.91
C CYS A 29 -25.84 25.17 39.27
N GLN A 30 -26.74 24.30 39.73
CA GLN A 30 -26.81 22.89 39.31
C GLN A 30 -26.96 22.71 37.78
N THR A 31 -27.70 23.61 37.12
CA THR A 31 -27.91 23.56 35.66
C THR A 31 -26.63 23.84 34.87
N GLU A 32 -25.83 24.82 35.29
CA GLU A 32 -24.55 25.13 34.66
C GLU A 32 -23.51 24.04 34.94
N VAL A 33 -23.56 23.44 36.13
CA VAL A 33 -22.76 22.27 36.51
C VAL A 33 -23.02 21.09 35.58
N ASN A 34 -24.28 20.71 35.38
CA ASN A 34 -24.64 19.60 34.50
C ASN A 34 -24.20 19.85 33.06
N LYS A 35 -24.28 21.10 32.57
CA LYS A 35 -23.80 21.48 31.24
C LYS A 35 -22.28 21.38 31.11
N GLN A 36 -21.54 21.78 32.15
CA GLN A 36 -20.08 21.63 32.17
C GLN A 36 -19.63 20.17 32.31
N ALA A 37 -20.34 19.38 33.11
CA ALA A 37 -20.11 17.95 33.24
C ALA A 37 -20.35 17.24 31.91
N ALA A 38 -21.44 17.55 31.20
CA ALA A 38 -21.73 16.99 29.88
C ALA A 38 -20.64 17.34 28.83
N ILE A 39 -20.19 18.60 28.79
CA ILE A 39 -19.09 19.01 27.89
C ILE A 39 -17.80 18.26 28.23
N ARG A 40 -17.50 17.97 29.50
CA ARG A 40 -16.28 17.23 29.87
C ARG A 40 -16.42 15.73 29.70
N ALA A 41 -17.64 15.20 29.80
CA ALA A 41 -17.94 13.80 29.56
C ALA A 41 -17.66 13.40 28.10
N ILE A 42 -18.07 14.23 27.13
CA ILE A 42 -17.82 13.94 25.70
C ILE A 42 -16.33 13.98 25.33
N VAL A 43 -15.54 14.80 26.04
CA VAL A 43 -14.08 14.87 25.88
C VAL A 43 -13.40 13.64 26.47
N CYS A 44 -13.84 13.20 27.65
CA CYS A 44 -13.37 11.96 28.24
C CYS A 44 -13.66 10.77 27.33
N LEU A 45 -14.85 10.74 26.73
CA LEU A 45 -15.22 9.73 25.75
C LEU A 45 -14.30 9.77 24.52
N THR A 46 -14.01 10.97 24.01
CA THR A 46 -13.07 11.16 22.89
C THR A 46 -11.66 10.66 23.23
N ALA A 47 -11.16 10.97 24.42
CA ALA A 47 -9.86 10.50 24.90
C ALA A 47 -9.81 8.97 25.07
N LEU A 48 -10.90 8.37 25.55
CA LEU A 48 -11.04 6.91 25.66
C LEU A 48 -11.02 6.27 24.27
N THR A 49 -11.83 6.75 23.33
CA THR A 49 -11.85 6.25 21.96
C THR A 49 -10.50 6.42 21.28
N ALA A 50 -9.82 7.55 21.51
CA ALA A 50 -8.48 7.78 21.00
C ALA A 50 -7.43 6.86 21.63
N THR A 51 -7.56 6.53 22.91
CA THR A 51 -6.70 5.52 23.58
C THR A 51 -6.86 4.16 22.92
N LEU A 52 -8.11 3.74 22.65
CA LEU A 52 -8.38 2.46 21.99
C LEU A 52 -7.85 2.44 20.55
N SER A 53 -8.11 3.51 19.80
CA SER A 53 -7.63 3.66 18.42
C SER A 53 -6.10 3.74 18.33
N GLY A 54 -5.47 4.55 19.18
CA GLY A 54 -4.02 4.69 19.27
C GLY A 54 -3.34 3.40 19.70
N SER A 55 -3.90 2.68 20.70
CA SER A 55 -3.37 1.37 21.12
C SER A 55 -3.36 0.38 19.96
N TYR A 56 -4.43 0.33 19.17
CA TYR A 56 -4.50 -0.53 17.99
C TYR A 56 -3.49 -0.14 16.92
N ALA A 57 -3.32 1.16 16.65
CA ALA A 57 -2.32 1.65 15.70
C ALA A 57 -0.88 1.35 16.15
N PHE A 58 -0.56 1.50 17.44
CA PHE A 58 0.77 1.13 17.95
C PHE A 58 1.00 -0.37 17.95
N TYR A 59 -0.06 -1.16 18.15
CA TYR A 59 0.02 -2.61 18.02
C TYR A 59 0.40 -3.04 16.60
N THR A 60 -0.15 -2.40 15.56
CA THR A 60 0.18 -2.74 14.16
C THR A 60 1.57 -2.28 13.74
N VAL A 61 2.09 -1.20 14.31
CA VAL A 61 3.43 -0.67 13.99
C VAL A 61 4.54 -1.40 14.74
N PHE A 62 4.38 -1.60 16.05
CA PHE A 62 5.45 -2.14 16.91
C PHE A 62 5.33 -3.65 17.19
N ALA A 63 4.21 -4.29 16.79
CA ALA A 63 3.91 -5.71 17.03
C ALA A 63 4.08 -6.17 18.49
N SER A 64 4.06 -5.24 19.46
CA SER A 64 4.32 -5.51 20.88
C SER A 64 3.05 -5.35 21.71
N LYS A 65 2.62 -6.46 22.34
CA LYS A 65 1.41 -6.53 23.18
C LYS A 65 1.54 -5.72 24.49
N ALA A 66 2.75 -5.55 25.01
CA ALA A 66 2.99 -4.84 26.27
C ALA A 66 3.08 -3.32 26.07
N ILE A 67 3.69 -2.88 24.97
CA ILE A 67 3.99 -1.46 24.73
C ILE A 67 2.78 -0.74 24.09
N ALA A 68 1.96 -1.45 23.32
CA ALA A 68 0.79 -0.89 22.64
C ALA A 68 -0.21 -0.17 23.57
N PRO A 69 -0.72 -0.78 24.66
CA PRO A 69 -1.65 -0.09 25.56
C PRO A 69 -1.00 1.08 26.33
N ALA A 70 0.30 0.99 26.64
CA ALA A 70 1.02 2.05 27.34
C ALA A 70 1.18 3.31 26.45
N LEU A 71 1.62 3.12 25.20
CA LEU A 71 1.72 4.20 24.20
C LEU A 71 0.34 4.75 23.81
N GLY A 72 -0.67 3.89 23.69
CA GLY A 72 -2.03 4.31 23.42
C GLY A 72 -2.64 5.15 24.55
N SER A 73 -2.41 4.77 25.80
CA SER A 73 -2.84 5.56 26.97
C SER A 73 -2.12 6.91 27.03
N PHE A 74 -0.82 6.94 26.74
CA PHE A 74 -0.06 8.19 26.59
C PHE A 74 -0.66 9.09 25.49
N TRP A 75 -1.02 8.52 24.34
CA TRP A 75 -1.65 9.28 23.25
C TRP A 75 -3.05 9.79 23.58
N GLY A 76 -3.86 8.98 24.26
CA GLY A 76 -5.15 9.41 24.78
C GLY A 76 -5.03 10.56 25.79
N LEU A 77 -4.01 10.52 26.65
CA LEU A 77 -3.69 11.61 27.58
C LEU A 77 -3.30 12.90 26.86
N VAL A 78 -2.51 12.81 25.79
CA VAL A 78 -2.17 13.97 24.94
C VAL A 78 -3.43 14.61 24.36
N ILE A 79 -4.34 13.81 23.80
CA ILE A 79 -5.61 14.28 23.23
C ILE A 79 -6.49 14.90 24.33
N PHE A 80 -6.61 14.25 25.49
CA PHE A 80 -7.34 14.78 26.63
C PHE A 80 -6.80 16.14 27.09
N HIS A 81 -5.47 16.30 27.13
CA HIS A 81 -4.83 17.54 27.56
C HIS A 81 -5.07 18.68 26.57
N LEU A 82 -4.95 18.41 25.27
CA LEU A 82 -5.19 19.39 24.21
C LEU A 82 -6.66 19.83 24.16
N ASP A 83 -7.59 18.89 24.28
CA ASP A 83 -9.02 19.19 24.22
C ASP A 83 -9.50 19.96 25.47
N ARG A 84 -8.94 19.65 26.65
CA ARG A 84 -9.15 20.44 27.87
C ARG A 84 -8.70 21.89 27.72
N VAL A 85 -7.52 22.12 27.12
CA VAL A 85 -7.01 23.48 26.87
C VAL A 85 -7.93 24.24 25.89
N PHE A 86 -8.45 23.57 24.86
CA PHE A 86 -9.38 24.16 23.90
C PHE A 86 -10.68 24.65 24.57
N ILE A 87 -11.35 23.79 25.35
CA ILE A 87 -12.63 24.14 26.00
C ILE A 87 -12.45 25.24 27.06
N LEU A 88 -11.35 25.21 27.80
CA LEU A 88 -11.04 26.24 28.79
C LEU A 88 -10.75 27.60 28.13
N SER A 89 -10.08 27.58 26.97
CA SER A 89 -9.78 28.81 26.23
C SER A 89 -11.01 29.36 25.51
N ALA A 90 -11.92 28.51 25.03
CA ALA A 90 -13.15 28.92 24.35
C ALA A 90 -14.12 29.71 25.25
N LYS A 91 -14.06 29.53 26.57
CA LYS A 91 -14.90 30.26 27.53
C LYS A 91 -14.39 31.65 27.89
N LYS A 92 -13.11 31.96 27.66
CA LYS A 92 -12.55 33.29 27.95
C LYS A 92 -12.76 34.22 26.75
N LYS A 93 -13.71 35.15 26.90
CA LYS A 93 -13.99 36.33 26.08
C LYS A 93 -14.81 36.11 24.79
N LYS A 94 -16.06 36.56 24.87
CA LYS A 94 -17.04 36.72 23.79
C LYS A 94 -16.68 37.79 22.74
N ASN A 95 -15.58 38.54 22.90
CA ASN A 95 -15.33 39.78 22.15
C ASN A 95 -14.06 39.81 21.28
N ASP A 96 -13.39 38.68 21.06
CA ASP A 96 -12.19 38.65 20.22
C ASP A 96 -12.18 37.43 19.29
N PHE A 97 -12.82 37.56 18.13
CA PHE A 97 -12.84 36.56 17.05
C PHE A 97 -11.40 36.20 16.59
N PHE A 98 -10.49 37.17 16.62
CA PHE A 98 -9.10 37.00 16.21
C PHE A 98 -8.27 36.23 17.24
N GLY A 99 -8.59 36.38 18.53
CA GLY A 99 -8.00 35.60 19.62
C GLY A 99 -8.40 34.13 19.62
N GLN A 100 -9.63 33.80 19.23
CA GLN A 100 -10.12 32.41 19.12
C GLN A 100 -9.45 31.65 17.96
N MET A 101 -9.15 32.34 16.85
CA MET A 101 -8.50 31.75 15.69
C MET A 101 -7.07 31.30 15.99
N LYS A 102 -6.33 32.03 16.84
CA LYS A 102 -4.97 31.63 17.30
C LYS A 102 -4.94 30.33 18.11
N VAL A 103 -6.03 29.98 18.77
CA VAL A 103 -6.17 28.71 19.53
C VAL A 103 -6.52 27.55 18.58
N LEU A 104 -7.19 27.81 17.46
CA LEU A 104 -7.59 26.80 16.49
C LEU A 104 -6.45 26.42 15.51
N ILE A 105 -5.56 27.37 15.18
CA ILE A 105 -4.41 27.16 14.30
C ILE A 105 -3.52 25.95 14.68
N PRO A 106 -3.07 25.78 15.94
CA PRO A 106 -2.23 24.63 16.29
C PRO A 106 -2.95 23.28 16.10
N ARG A 107 -4.28 23.24 16.23
CA ARG A 107 -5.08 22.01 15.99
C ARG A 107 -5.13 21.65 14.51
N LEU A 108 -5.30 22.63 13.63
CA LEU A 108 -5.28 22.42 12.17
C LEU A 108 -3.91 21.93 11.71
N ILE A 109 -2.83 22.51 12.23
CA ILE A 109 -1.46 22.09 11.92
C ILE A 109 -1.23 20.64 12.38
N LEU A 110 -1.65 20.30 13.61
CA LEU A 110 -1.51 18.95 14.16
C LEU A 110 -2.28 17.89 13.35
N VAL A 111 -3.53 18.17 13.00
CA VAL A 111 -4.36 17.27 12.18
C VAL A 111 -3.77 17.12 10.77
N GLY A 112 -3.25 18.19 10.18
CA GLY A 112 -2.54 18.13 8.91
C GLY A 112 -1.30 17.24 8.99
N PHE A 113 -0.49 17.40 10.03
CA PHE A 113 0.71 16.58 10.24
C PHE A 113 0.39 15.10 10.45
N LEU A 114 -0.64 14.80 11.27
CA LEU A 114 -1.11 13.44 11.47
C LEU A 114 -1.67 12.84 10.18
N GLY A 115 -2.43 13.62 9.40
CA GLY A 115 -2.93 13.19 8.09
C GLY A 115 -1.79 12.80 7.14
N VAL A 116 -0.76 13.63 7.02
CA VAL A 116 0.40 13.34 6.16
C VAL A 116 1.17 12.12 6.66
N THR A 117 1.40 12.02 7.96
CA THR A 117 2.17 10.94 8.58
C THR A 117 1.45 9.60 8.52
N VAL A 118 0.12 9.58 8.62
CA VAL A 118 -0.70 8.36 8.53
C VAL A 118 -0.98 7.98 7.08
N SER A 119 -1.16 8.95 6.18
CA SER A 119 -1.49 8.69 4.76
C SER A 119 -0.37 7.93 4.05
N LYS A 120 0.89 8.36 4.18
CA LYS A 120 2.02 7.71 3.49
C LYS A 120 2.23 6.22 3.80
N PRO A 121 2.26 5.77 5.07
CA PRO A 121 2.44 4.35 5.37
C PRO A 121 1.22 3.52 4.93
N LEU A 122 0.02 4.09 5.00
CA LEU A 122 -1.21 3.38 4.61
C LEU A 122 -1.33 3.23 3.08
N GLU A 123 -0.94 4.28 2.35
CA GLU A 123 -0.84 4.31 0.89
C GLU A 123 0.13 3.22 0.39
N LEU A 124 1.34 3.18 0.95
CA LEU A 124 2.33 2.15 0.59
C LEU A 124 1.87 0.74 0.95
N LYS A 125 1.22 0.55 2.10
CA LYS A 125 0.75 -0.78 2.54
C LYS A 125 -0.33 -1.36 1.63
N ILE A 126 -1.22 -0.50 1.12
CA ILE A 126 -2.25 -0.92 0.17
C ILE A 126 -1.68 -1.15 -1.22
N PHE A 127 -0.68 -0.35 -1.63
CA PHE A 127 -0.04 -0.52 -2.93
C PHE A 127 0.90 -1.71 -3.03
N GLU A 128 1.59 -2.10 -1.95
CA GLU A 128 2.43 -3.31 -1.91
C GLU A 128 1.66 -4.57 -2.31
N THR A 129 0.42 -4.72 -1.84
CA THR A 129 -0.45 -5.86 -2.17
C THR A 129 -0.80 -5.89 -3.65
N ASN A 130 -1.20 -4.74 -4.20
CA ASN A 130 -1.59 -4.64 -5.61
C ASN A 130 -0.41 -4.87 -6.57
N ILE A 131 0.77 -4.32 -6.24
CA ILE A 131 1.98 -4.48 -7.06
C ILE A 131 2.46 -5.94 -7.04
N THR A 132 2.41 -6.61 -5.88
CA THR A 132 2.85 -8.01 -5.76
C THR A 132 1.95 -8.94 -6.57
N GLU A 133 0.64 -8.70 -6.59
CA GLU A 133 -0.30 -9.46 -7.41
C GLU A 133 -0.04 -9.27 -8.91
N GLU A 134 0.18 -8.04 -9.35
CA GLU A 134 0.45 -7.75 -10.77
C GLU A 134 1.78 -8.39 -11.22
N ILE A 135 2.86 -8.23 -10.43
CA ILE A 135 4.17 -8.85 -10.72
C ILE A 135 4.05 -10.38 -10.77
N THR A 136 3.26 -10.98 -9.88
CA THR A 136 3.06 -12.44 -9.87
C THR A 136 2.32 -12.90 -11.13
N ARG A 137 1.28 -12.17 -11.55
CA ARG A 137 0.56 -12.46 -12.81
C ARG A 137 1.44 -12.32 -14.04
N GLU A 138 2.24 -11.27 -14.12
CA GLU A 138 3.19 -11.10 -15.23
C GLU A 138 4.23 -12.22 -15.24
N MET A 139 4.78 -12.60 -14.08
CA MET A 139 5.72 -13.72 -13.94
C MET A 139 5.11 -15.05 -14.39
N GLU A 140 3.87 -15.34 -14.00
CA GLU A 140 3.13 -16.54 -14.40
C GLU A 140 2.87 -16.56 -15.92
N ALA A 141 2.49 -15.42 -16.50
CA ALA A 141 2.27 -15.28 -17.93
C ALA A 141 3.57 -15.50 -18.73
N ILE A 142 4.68 -14.93 -18.28
CA ILE A 142 6.00 -15.11 -18.90
C ILE A 142 6.44 -16.58 -18.78
N GLN A 143 6.25 -17.23 -17.63
CA GLN A 143 6.57 -18.66 -17.48
C GLN A 143 5.72 -19.56 -18.37
N ALA A 144 4.45 -19.23 -18.57
CA ALA A 144 3.58 -19.96 -19.51
C ALA A 144 4.06 -19.82 -20.96
N GLN A 145 4.49 -18.61 -21.36
CA GLN A 145 5.08 -18.38 -22.68
C GLN A 145 6.39 -19.17 -22.87
N ILE A 146 7.29 -19.16 -21.89
CA ILE A 146 8.54 -19.92 -21.95
C ILE A 146 8.26 -21.42 -22.12
N LYS A 147 7.33 -21.98 -21.34
CA LYS A 147 6.94 -23.40 -21.46
C LYS A 147 6.35 -23.74 -22.83
N ASN A 148 5.60 -22.84 -23.45
CA ASN A 148 5.07 -23.05 -24.80
C ASN A 148 6.19 -23.01 -25.85
N ASN A 149 7.09 -22.03 -25.77
CA ASN A 149 8.24 -21.92 -26.66
C ASN A 149 9.17 -23.15 -26.54
N GLU A 150 9.42 -23.66 -25.33
CA GLU A 150 10.19 -24.89 -25.12
C GLU A 150 9.55 -26.11 -25.79
N LYS A 151 8.21 -26.24 -25.70
CA LYS A 151 7.46 -27.31 -26.38
C LYS A 151 7.57 -27.18 -27.91
N GLU A 152 7.44 -25.98 -28.44
CA GLU A 152 7.60 -25.70 -29.87
C GLU A 152 9.02 -26.04 -30.35
N ILE A 153 10.05 -25.66 -29.60
CA ILE A 153 11.45 -25.99 -29.91
C ILE A 153 11.66 -27.51 -29.87
N ALA A 154 11.13 -28.21 -28.87
CA ALA A 154 11.23 -29.66 -28.77
C ALA A 154 10.52 -30.36 -29.95
N GLN A 155 9.33 -29.88 -30.33
CA GLN A 155 8.59 -30.40 -31.47
C GLN A 155 9.30 -30.11 -32.79
N ASN A 156 9.85 -28.91 -32.96
CA ASN A 156 10.61 -28.54 -34.14
C ASN A 156 11.89 -29.37 -34.26
N LYS A 157 12.62 -29.57 -33.15
CA LYS A 157 13.78 -30.48 -33.08
C LYS A 157 13.40 -31.90 -33.50
N ASN A 158 12.28 -32.44 -33.01
CA ASN A 158 11.79 -33.75 -33.42
C ASN A 158 11.45 -33.79 -34.92
N ARG A 159 10.87 -32.72 -35.46
CA ARG A 159 10.60 -32.59 -36.91
C ARG A 159 11.90 -32.59 -37.72
N PHE A 160 12.94 -31.90 -37.27
CA PHE A 160 14.26 -31.93 -37.93
C PHE A 160 14.95 -33.29 -37.84
N VAL A 161 14.78 -34.02 -36.73
CA VAL A 161 15.34 -35.38 -36.58
C VAL A 161 14.61 -36.39 -37.47
N ASN A 162 13.29 -36.22 -37.64
CA ASN A 162 12.46 -37.12 -38.46
C ASN A 162 12.43 -36.75 -39.95
N GLN A 163 13.07 -35.64 -40.34
CA GLN A 163 13.24 -35.26 -41.74
C GLN A 163 14.63 -35.75 -42.20
N PRO A 164 14.72 -36.60 -43.24
CA PRO A 164 16.03 -37.04 -43.73
C PRO A 164 16.85 -35.81 -44.15
N PRO A 165 18.18 -35.82 -43.93
CA PRO A 165 19.03 -34.66 -44.18
C PRO A 165 18.81 -34.13 -45.60
N GLN A 166 18.70 -32.81 -45.75
CA GLN A 166 18.44 -32.12 -47.04
C GLN A 166 19.57 -32.32 -48.08
N THR A 167 20.56 -33.16 -47.78
CA THR A 167 21.61 -33.59 -48.70
C THR A 167 21.06 -34.47 -49.82
N VAL A 168 19.95 -35.20 -49.61
CA VAL A 168 19.39 -36.13 -50.62
C VAL A 168 18.83 -35.41 -51.85
N GLY A 169 18.32 -34.18 -51.68
CA GLY A 169 17.82 -33.37 -52.80
C GLY A 169 18.95 -32.76 -53.63
N LEU A 170 19.99 -32.25 -52.97
CA LEU A 170 21.15 -31.65 -53.63
C LEU A 170 22.01 -32.73 -54.30
N SER A 171 22.21 -33.88 -53.65
CA SER A 171 22.94 -35.01 -54.24
C SER A 171 22.22 -35.56 -55.46
N LYS A 172 20.89 -35.68 -55.42
CA LYS A 172 20.10 -36.07 -56.61
C LYS A 172 20.17 -35.02 -57.72
N GLN A 173 20.16 -33.73 -57.39
CA GLN A 173 20.33 -32.69 -58.41
C GLN A 173 21.73 -32.71 -59.02
N LEU A 174 22.78 -32.97 -58.22
CA LEU A 174 24.15 -33.14 -58.72
C LEU A 174 24.27 -34.40 -59.58
N GLU A 175 23.64 -35.52 -59.19
CA GLU A 175 23.62 -36.78 -59.94
C GLU A 175 22.89 -36.63 -61.28
N ILE A 176 21.76 -35.92 -61.31
CA ILE A 176 21.02 -35.60 -62.55
C ILE A 176 21.84 -34.68 -63.46
N LEU A 177 22.59 -33.72 -62.90
CA LEU A 177 23.48 -32.87 -63.69
C LEU A 177 24.70 -33.64 -64.21
N GLU A 178 25.22 -34.61 -63.45
CA GLU A 178 26.30 -35.50 -63.89
C GLU A 178 25.84 -36.45 -65.00
N GLU A 179 24.62 -37.00 -64.90
CA GLU A 179 24.00 -37.85 -65.93
C GLU A 179 23.71 -37.06 -67.22
N LEU A 180 23.21 -35.83 -67.11
CA LEU A 180 23.00 -34.94 -68.25
C LEU A 180 24.33 -34.48 -68.90
N ALA A 181 25.38 -34.28 -68.10
CA ALA A 181 26.71 -33.95 -68.61
C ALA A 181 27.38 -35.14 -69.31
N ALA A 182 27.08 -36.39 -68.93
CA ALA A 182 27.64 -37.59 -69.53
C ALA A 182 27.09 -37.90 -70.94
N ASN A 183 25.90 -37.39 -71.28
CA ASN A 183 25.20 -37.73 -72.51
C ASN A 183 25.26 -36.65 -73.61
N ASP A 184 25.90 -35.50 -73.35
CA ASP A 184 25.98 -34.38 -74.31
C ASP A 184 27.43 -33.83 -74.46
N PRO A 185 28.08 -34.00 -75.63
CA PRO A 185 29.45 -33.51 -75.88
C PRO A 185 29.55 -31.97 -75.94
N THR A 186 28.42 -31.25 -75.88
CA THR A 186 28.36 -29.79 -75.94
C THR A 186 28.52 -29.14 -74.55
N ILE A 187 28.09 -29.82 -73.47
CA ILE A 187 28.20 -29.31 -72.09
C ILE A 187 29.66 -29.34 -71.59
N GLY A 188 30.43 -30.37 -71.95
CA GLY A 188 31.86 -30.42 -71.63
C GLY A 188 32.65 -29.24 -72.23
N LYS A 189 32.30 -28.80 -73.45
CA LYS A 189 32.90 -27.62 -74.08
C LYS A 189 32.52 -26.31 -73.39
N ILE A 190 31.28 -26.18 -72.93
CA ILE A 190 30.79 -25.01 -72.20
C ILE A 190 31.46 -24.92 -70.82
N SER A 191 31.56 -26.03 -70.10
CA SER A 191 32.28 -26.11 -68.82
C SER A 191 33.77 -25.76 -68.98
N LEU A 192 34.42 -26.30 -70.01
CA LEU A 192 35.82 -25.98 -70.32
C LEU A 192 36.00 -24.50 -70.71
N PHE A 193 35.05 -23.91 -71.42
CA PHE A 193 35.05 -22.48 -71.74
C PHE A 193 34.89 -21.59 -70.49
N ILE A 194 34.00 -21.97 -69.56
CA ILE A 194 33.80 -21.23 -68.29
C ILE A 194 35.06 -21.31 -67.42
N ILE A 195 35.68 -22.50 -67.30
CA ILE A 195 36.93 -22.68 -66.56
C ILE A 195 38.06 -21.86 -67.20
N LEU A 196 38.15 -21.85 -68.54
CA LEU A 196 39.18 -21.11 -69.27
C LEU A 196 38.98 -19.59 -69.17
N LEU A 197 37.73 -19.12 -69.13
CA LEU A 197 37.39 -17.70 -68.87
C LEU A 197 37.79 -17.28 -67.45
N PHE A 198 37.63 -18.16 -66.45
CA PHE A 198 37.97 -17.87 -65.06
C PHE A 198 39.48 -17.89 -64.78
N VAL A 199 40.25 -18.63 -65.58
CA VAL A 199 41.73 -18.64 -65.51
C VAL A 199 42.35 -17.42 -66.22
N MET A 200 41.61 -16.77 -67.11
CA MET A 200 42.09 -15.62 -67.89
C MET A 200 41.77 -14.24 -67.26
N ILE A 201 41.03 -14.22 -66.14
CA ILE A 201 40.75 -13.05 -65.29
C ILE A 201 41.68 -13.07 -64.08
#